data_AF-A0A7L0QAT5-F1
#
_entry.id   AF-A0A7L0QAT5-F1
#
_cell.length_a   1.000
_cell.length_b   1.000
_cell.length_c   1.000
_cell.angle_alpha   90.00
_cell.angle_beta   90.00
_cell.angle_gamma   90.00
#
_symmetry.space_group_name_H-M   'P 1'
#
loop_
_entity.id
_entity.type
_entity.pdbx_description
1 polymer ?
#
loop_
_entity_poly.entity_id
_entity_poly.type
_entity_poly.pdbx_seq_one_letter_code
_entity_poly.pdbx_strand_id
1 'polypeptide(L)'
;RAIDEDRKTKYKAAVRIQRWFQACRVRAYLRYLSKMATLIQKWWRGYLRRKNFREVVERAYFIKKEKFYNEMAVRIQKTWRGYYVRKYIHNFYALKKYLNAVSVNNELVRYELQEYADMKENEEKMKDLEKKEKEKKYQARKMHYLLSTEQIPGVYNSPFRKSPDPMELLLQQSKPLTHRKQQVKSPFADELYGWPTCKEPPAFVTSLPVLPADRQKPQGPFRDPSEVLQQRYKPMEPTLRVRESMYSSPAKAREPTRGEEWRNPIHDHQFLPFASYHKNYEKYEPSLCKSGKYGQEAYGTKYFREVYPKKWIADKDFETQFSSIALFEKFGKTYSSTGQIL
;
A
#
# COMPACT_ATOMS: atom_id res chain seq x y z
N ARG A 1 -95.19 70.14 -24.53
CA ARG A 1 -93.96 70.34 -23.71
C ARG A 1 -93.83 69.29 -22.59
N ALA A 2 -94.82 69.09 -21.71
CA ALA A 2 -94.74 68.09 -20.63
C ALA A 2 -94.59 66.63 -21.11
N ILE A 3 -95.33 66.22 -22.14
CA ILE A 3 -95.26 64.87 -22.73
C ILE A 3 -93.85 64.55 -23.29
N ASP A 4 -93.15 65.56 -23.81
CA ASP A 4 -91.79 65.39 -24.34
C ASP A 4 -90.75 65.21 -23.23
N GLU A 5 -90.92 65.87 -22.09
CA GLU A 5 -90.04 65.72 -20.93
C GLU A 5 -90.22 64.34 -20.29
N ASP A 6 -91.45 63.84 -20.16
CA ASP A 6 -91.74 62.47 -19.70
C ASP A 6 -91.16 61.40 -20.63
N ARG A 7 -91.16 61.65 -21.94
CA ARG A 7 -90.52 60.75 -22.91
C ARG A 7 -89.00 60.74 -22.73
N LYS A 8 -88.38 61.90 -22.50
CA LYS A 8 -86.93 62.01 -22.24
C LYS A 8 -86.53 61.35 -20.93
N THR A 9 -87.33 61.46 -19.86
CA THR A 9 -87.03 60.83 -18.57
C THR A 9 -87.13 59.30 -18.68
N LYS A 10 -88.19 58.78 -19.31
CA LYS A 10 -88.34 57.34 -19.59
C LYS A 10 -87.22 56.79 -20.45
N TYR A 11 -86.81 57.51 -21.50
CA TYR A 11 -85.67 57.13 -22.35
C TYR A 11 -84.37 57.08 -21.55
N LYS A 12 -84.05 58.12 -20.76
CA LYS A 12 -82.85 58.15 -19.91
C LYS A 12 -82.84 57.00 -18.90
N ALA A 13 -83.99 56.68 -18.29
CA ALA A 13 -84.12 55.55 -17.37
C ALA A 13 -83.87 54.20 -18.08
N ALA A 14 -84.44 54.00 -19.27
CA ALA A 14 -84.20 52.79 -20.07
C ALA A 14 -82.72 52.64 -20.44
N VAL A 15 -82.06 53.71 -20.89
CA VAL A 15 -80.62 53.71 -21.18
C VAL A 15 -79.80 53.38 -19.92
N ARG A 16 -80.21 53.86 -18.74
CA ARG A 16 -79.54 53.52 -17.46
C ARG A 16 -79.65 52.03 -17.11
N ILE A 17 -80.79 51.41 -17.39
CA ILE A 17 -81.00 49.97 -17.17
C ILE A 17 -80.18 49.16 -18.18
N GLN A 18 -80.24 49.54 -19.47
CA GLN A 18 -79.51 48.88 -20.55
C GLN A 18 -78.00 48.93 -20.33
N ARG A 19 -77.42 50.11 -20.03
CA ARG A 19 -75.98 50.24 -19.76
C ARG A 19 -75.55 49.42 -18.54
N TRP A 20 -76.37 49.36 -17.49
CA TRP A 20 -76.07 48.58 -16.30
C TRP A 20 -76.06 47.08 -16.61
N PHE A 21 -77.08 46.59 -17.33
CA PHE A 21 -77.15 45.19 -17.74
C PHE A 21 -75.98 44.81 -18.66
N GLN A 22 -75.66 45.64 -19.66
CA GLN A 22 -74.51 45.44 -20.54
C GLN A 22 -73.19 45.36 -19.74
N ALA A 23 -72.98 46.27 -18.78
CA ALA A 23 -71.82 46.25 -17.91
C ALA A 23 -71.77 45.00 -17.02
N CYS A 24 -72.90 44.55 -16.48
CA CYS A 24 -73.00 43.30 -15.71
C CYS A 24 -72.61 42.09 -16.56
N ARG A 25 -73.09 42.01 -17.81
CA ARG A 25 -72.75 40.94 -18.75
C ARG A 25 -71.25 40.93 -19.09
N VAL A 26 -70.67 42.10 -19.40
CA VAL A 26 -69.23 42.22 -19.68
C VAL A 26 -68.40 41.83 -18.45
N ARG A 27 -68.75 42.31 -17.25
CA ARG A 27 -68.03 41.94 -16.02
C ARG A 27 -68.13 40.45 -15.69
N ALA A 28 -69.27 39.82 -15.95
CA ALA A 28 -69.42 38.37 -15.77
C ALA A 28 -68.50 37.61 -16.74
N TYR A 29 -68.44 38.04 -17.99
CA TYR A 29 -67.56 37.45 -19.00
C TYR A 29 -66.08 37.63 -18.66
N LEU A 30 -65.65 38.82 -18.22
CA LEU A 30 -64.28 39.05 -17.77
C LEU A 30 -63.91 38.17 -16.56
N ARG A 31 -64.81 38.01 -15.59
CA ARG A 31 -64.60 37.09 -14.46
C ARG A 31 -64.44 35.64 -14.90
N TYR A 32 -65.23 35.21 -15.88
CA TYR A 32 -65.10 33.89 -16.48
C TYR A 32 -63.73 33.71 -17.16
N LEU A 33 -63.29 34.68 -17.96
CA LEU A 33 -61.97 34.63 -18.61
C LEU A 33 -60.83 34.59 -17.59
N SER A 34 -60.87 35.43 -16.55
CA SER A 34 -59.87 35.40 -15.48
C SER A 34 -59.86 34.06 -14.73
N LYS A 35 -61.03 33.44 -14.49
CA LYS A 35 -61.13 32.10 -13.91
C LYS A 35 -60.48 31.04 -14.81
N MET A 36 -60.70 31.12 -16.13
CA MET A 36 -60.07 30.18 -17.06
C MET A 36 -58.54 30.39 -17.15
N ALA A 37 -58.08 31.64 -17.19
CA ALA A 37 -56.65 31.96 -17.17
C ALA A 37 -55.97 31.43 -15.88
N THR A 38 -56.58 31.65 -14.72
CA THR A 38 -56.05 31.14 -13.44
C THR A 38 -56.03 29.62 -13.37
N LEU A 39 -57.02 28.92 -13.95
CA LEU A 39 -57.00 27.46 -14.06
C LEU A 39 -55.81 26.99 -14.89
N ILE A 40 -55.62 27.54 -16.10
CA ILE A 40 -54.49 27.19 -16.98
C ILE A 40 -53.17 27.42 -16.25
N GLN A 41 -52.99 28.59 -15.64
CA GLN A 41 -51.78 28.92 -14.89
C GLN A 41 -51.56 28.00 -13.68
N LYS A 42 -52.61 27.63 -12.94
CA LYS A 42 -52.53 26.68 -11.82
C LYS A 42 -52.02 25.33 -12.29
N TRP A 43 -52.58 24.80 -13.37
CA TRP A 43 -52.17 23.53 -13.96
C TRP A 43 -50.72 23.58 -14.45
N TRP A 44 -50.33 24.67 -15.13
CA TRP A 44 -48.98 24.86 -15.63
C TRP A 44 -47.93 24.94 -14.51
N ARG A 45 -48.17 25.76 -13.47
CA ARG A 45 -47.29 25.86 -12.30
C ARG A 45 -47.16 24.50 -11.59
N GLY A 46 -48.27 23.75 -11.50
CA GLY A 46 -48.27 22.40 -10.94
C GLY A 46 -47.46 21.41 -11.78
N TYR A 47 -47.58 21.44 -13.10
CA TYR A 47 -46.80 20.62 -14.02
C TYR A 47 -45.30 20.90 -13.88
N LEU A 48 -44.90 22.18 -13.93
CA LEU A 48 -43.50 22.59 -13.80
C LEU A 48 -42.89 22.11 -12.48
N ARG A 49 -43.61 22.29 -11.36
CA ARG A 49 -43.15 21.82 -10.04
C ARG A 49 -42.99 20.30 -9.99
N ARG A 50 -43.93 19.54 -10.57
CA ARG A 50 -43.84 18.06 -10.64
C ARG A 50 -42.68 17.60 -11.51
N LYS A 51 -42.38 18.29 -12.62
CA LYS A 51 -41.21 18.01 -13.46
C LYS A 51 -39.92 18.22 -12.67
N ASN A 52 -39.75 19.39 -12.05
CA ASN A 52 -38.57 19.70 -11.25
C ASN A 52 -38.42 18.72 -10.07
N PHE A 53 -39.52 18.33 -9.42
CA PHE A 53 -39.50 17.34 -8.35
C PHE A 53 -38.91 16.00 -8.83
N ARG A 54 -39.34 15.49 -9.99
CA ARG A 54 -38.82 14.24 -10.56
C ARG A 54 -37.32 14.34 -10.83
N GLU A 55 -36.87 15.43 -11.46
CA GLU A 55 -35.46 15.66 -11.77
C GLU A 55 -34.58 15.77 -10.51
N VAL A 56 -35.08 16.37 -9.43
CA VAL A 56 -34.35 16.46 -8.16
C VAL A 56 -34.28 15.11 -7.46
N VAL A 57 -35.38 14.36 -7.42
CA VAL A 57 -35.41 13.01 -6.83
C VAL A 57 -34.48 12.06 -7.58
N GLU A 58 -34.51 12.10 -8.91
CA GLU A 58 -33.65 11.29 -9.77
C GLU A 58 -32.17 11.60 -9.52
N ARG A 59 -31.79 12.88 -9.51
CA ARG A 59 -30.42 13.30 -9.18
C ARG A 59 -29.99 12.85 -7.78
N ALA A 60 -30.83 13.07 -6.78
CA ALA A 60 -30.54 12.66 -5.41
C ALA A 60 -30.35 11.13 -5.30
N TYR A 61 -31.17 10.35 -6.00
CA TYR A 61 -31.03 8.91 -6.07
C TYR A 61 -29.68 8.49 -6.68
N PHE A 62 -29.30 9.07 -7.83
CA PHE A 62 -28.03 8.76 -8.47
C PHE A 62 -26.82 9.13 -7.62
N ILE A 63 -26.82 10.30 -6.98
CA ILE A 63 -25.75 10.73 -6.08
C ILE A 63 -25.60 9.75 -4.91
N LYS A 64 -26.71 9.32 -4.28
CA LYS A 64 -26.67 8.35 -3.18
C LYS A 64 -26.15 7.00 -3.65
N LYS A 65 -26.60 6.54 -4.81
CA LYS A 65 -26.16 5.29 -5.43
C LYS A 65 -24.66 5.32 -5.71
N GLU A 66 -24.17 6.38 -6.34
CA GLU A 66 -22.75 6.57 -6.64
C GLU A 66 -21.91 6.60 -5.37
N LYS A 67 -22.33 7.37 -4.35
CA LYS A 67 -21.65 7.44 -3.05
C LYS A 67 -21.51 6.05 -2.41
N PHE A 68 -22.57 5.25 -2.45
CA PHE A 68 -22.57 3.88 -1.93
C PHE A 68 -21.53 3.00 -2.65
N TYR A 69 -21.54 2.99 -3.98
CA TYR A 69 -20.58 2.19 -4.75
C TYR A 69 -19.14 2.69 -4.59
N ASN A 70 -18.93 4.02 -4.53
CA ASN A 70 -17.62 4.59 -4.27
C ASN A 70 -17.08 4.19 -2.90
N GLU A 71 -17.92 4.17 -1.85
CA GLU A 71 -17.52 3.70 -0.53
C GLU A 71 -17.10 2.21 -0.57
N MET A 72 -17.88 1.36 -1.24
CA MET A 72 -17.54 -0.06 -1.39
C MET A 72 -16.26 -0.25 -2.21
N ALA A 73 -16.09 0.50 -3.29
CA ALA A 73 -14.90 0.48 -4.12
C ALA A 73 -13.65 0.85 -3.31
N VAL A 74 -13.71 1.90 -2.49
CA VAL A 74 -12.59 2.30 -1.62
C VAL A 74 -12.21 1.20 -0.64
N ARG A 75 -13.18 0.48 -0.04
CA ARG A 75 -12.91 -0.65 0.86
C ARG A 75 -12.19 -1.79 0.13
N ILE A 76 -12.65 -2.15 -1.06
CA ILE A 76 -12.01 -3.18 -1.90
C ILE A 76 -10.58 -2.75 -2.26
N GLN A 77 -10.43 -1.53 -2.77
CA GLN A 77 -9.13 -1.00 -3.19
C GLN A 77 -8.14 -0.90 -2.04
N LYS A 78 -8.57 -0.45 -0.84
CA LYS A 78 -7.71 -0.40 0.35
C LYS A 78 -7.19 -1.78 0.72
N THR A 79 -8.08 -2.78 0.74
CA THR A 79 -7.71 -4.17 1.05
C THR A 79 -6.74 -4.73 0.01
N TRP A 80 -7.02 -4.49 -1.28
CA TRP A 80 -6.17 -4.94 -2.37
C TRP A 80 -4.78 -4.28 -2.33
N ARG A 81 -4.70 -2.95 -2.14
CA ARG A 81 -3.42 -2.23 -2.03
C ARG A 81 -2.59 -2.79 -0.86
N GLY A 82 -3.23 -3.04 0.28
CA GLY A 82 -2.57 -3.66 1.43
C GLY A 82 -2.06 -5.08 1.13
N TYR A 83 -2.85 -5.91 0.46
CA TYR A 83 -2.43 -7.24 0.01
C TYR A 83 -1.23 -7.16 -0.95
N TYR A 84 -1.31 -6.29 -1.95
CA TYR A 84 -0.28 -6.13 -2.98
C TYR A 84 1.07 -5.75 -2.37
N VAL A 85 1.08 -4.76 -1.47
CA VAL A 85 2.31 -4.32 -0.79
C VAL A 85 2.92 -5.47 0.02
N ARG A 86 2.13 -6.17 0.83
CA ARG A 86 2.61 -7.28 1.67
C ARG A 86 3.13 -8.47 0.87
N LYS A 87 2.59 -8.69 -0.33
CA LYS A 87 2.97 -9.82 -1.19
C LYS A 87 4.16 -9.52 -2.09
N TYR A 88 4.19 -8.35 -2.73
CA TYR A 88 5.11 -8.07 -3.83
C TYR A 88 6.16 -6.99 -3.54
N ILE A 89 5.93 -6.09 -2.58
CA ILE A 89 6.86 -4.99 -2.30
C ILE A 89 7.65 -5.26 -1.02
N HIS A 90 6.95 -5.45 0.10
CA HIS A 90 7.58 -5.55 1.42
C HIS A 90 7.02 -6.74 2.22
N ASN A 91 7.86 -7.75 2.43
CA ASN A 91 7.56 -8.87 3.29
C ASN A 91 8.21 -8.68 4.67
N PHE A 92 7.43 -8.15 5.62
CA PHE A 92 7.87 -7.89 6.99
C PHE A 92 8.44 -9.12 7.68
N TYR A 93 7.83 -10.30 7.50
CA TYR A 93 8.27 -11.53 8.15
C TYR A 93 9.61 -12.03 7.59
N ALA A 94 9.82 -11.88 6.27
CA ALA A 94 11.10 -12.20 5.66
C ALA A 94 12.21 -11.26 6.18
N LEU A 95 11.94 -9.95 6.27
CA LEU A 95 12.89 -8.99 6.83
C LEU A 95 13.19 -9.29 8.30
N LYS A 96 12.16 -9.58 9.12
CA LYS A 96 12.35 -9.94 10.53
C LYS A 96 13.21 -11.19 10.69
N LYS A 97 12.98 -12.22 9.88
CA LYS A 97 13.80 -13.44 9.87
C LYS A 97 15.25 -13.14 9.50
N TYR A 98 15.46 -12.30 8.49
CA TYR A 98 16.80 -11.87 8.08
C TYR A 98 17.52 -11.12 9.21
N LEU A 99 16.86 -10.14 9.84
CA LEU A 99 17.45 -9.38 10.94
C LEU A 99 17.79 -10.26 12.15
N ASN A 100 16.94 -11.23 12.48
CA ASN A 100 17.24 -12.20 13.53
C ASN A 100 18.49 -13.03 13.18
N ALA A 101 18.61 -13.51 11.95
CA ALA A 101 19.79 -14.25 11.51
C ALA A 101 21.07 -13.38 11.56
N VAL A 102 20.97 -12.11 11.17
CA VAL A 102 22.07 -11.15 11.30
C VAL A 102 22.45 -10.92 12.76
N SER A 103 21.49 -10.84 13.68
CA SER A 103 21.75 -10.70 15.12
C SER A 103 22.53 -11.90 15.66
N VAL A 104 22.10 -13.12 15.34
CA VAL A 104 22.78 -14.35 15.77
C VAL A 104 24.20 -14.42 15.21
N ASN A 105 24.40 -14.07 13.93
CA ASN A 105 25.73 -14.03 13.33
C ASN A 105 26.62 -12.97 13.99
N ASN A 106 26.08 -11.79 14.30
CA ASN A 106 26.82 -10.74 14.98
C ASN A 106 27.25 -11.17 16.40
N GLU A 107 26.39 -11.89 17.12
CA GLU A 107 26.73 -12.48 18.41
C GLU A 107 27.86 -13.50 18.27
N LEU A 108 27.76 -14.41 17.29
CA LEU A 108 28.82 -15.40 17.01
C LEU A 108 30.17 -14.72 16.71
N VAL A 109 30.18 -13.74 15.81
CA VAL A 109 31.41 -12.99 15.46
C VAL A 109 31.98 -12.26 16.69
N ARG A 110 31.13 -11.75 17.59
CA ARG A 110 31.60 -11.14 18.84
C ARG A 110 32.27 -12.16 19.77
N TYR A 111 31.68 -13.35 19.91
CA TYR A 111 32.29 -14.43 20.69
C TYR A 111 33.64 -14.85 20.08
N GLU A 112 33.71 -15.06 18.78
CA GLU A 112 34.97 -15.40 18.09
C GLU A 112 36.03 -14.32 18.33
N LEU A 113 35.69 -13.04 18.14
CA LEU A 113 36.60 -11.92 18.39
C LEU A 113 37.09 -11.87 19.84
N GLN A 114 36.22 -12.20 20.80
CA GLN A 114 36.58 -12.28 22.21
C GLN A 114 37.55 -13.43 22.46
N GLU A 115 37.29 -14.63 21.93
CA GLU A 115 38.21 -15.78 22.03
C GLU A 115 39.57 -15.46 21.41
N TYR A 116 39.61 -14.82 20.24
CA TYR A 116 40.86 -14.38 19.62
C TYR A 116 41.62 -13.36 20.48
N ALA A 117 40.92 -12.43 21.13
CA ALA A 117 41.54 -11.47 22.03
C ALA A 117 42.15 -12.17 23.27
N ASP A 118 41.41 -13.10 23.88
CA ASP A 118 41.86 -13.88 25.03
C ASP A 118 43.07 -14.76 24.66
N MET A 119 43.02 -15.43 23.51
CA MET A 119 44.13 -16.23 22.99
C MET A 119 45.38 -15.37 22.77
N LYS A 120 45.23 -14.18 22.18
CA LYS A 120 46.35 -13.26 21.95
C LYS A 120 46.93 -12.73 23.26
N GLU A 121 46.10 -12.37 24.23
CA GLU A 121 46.56 -11.92 25.55
C GLU A 121 47.31 -13.05 26.28
N ASN A 122 46.83 -14.28 26.19
CA ASN A 122 47.50 -15.45 26.75
C ASN A 122 48.84 -15.72 26.06
N GLU A 123 48.90 -15.62 24.73
CA GLU A 123 50.17 -15.72 24.00
C GLU A 123 51.16 -14.64 24.41
N GLU A 124 50.73 -13.39 24.57
CA GLU A 124 51.56 -12.28 25.03
C GLU A 124 52.07 -12.53 26.46
N LYS A 125 51.20 -12.97 27.37
CA LYS A 125 51.59 -13.40 28.73
C LYS A 125 52.63 -14.52 28.70
N MET A 126 52.44 -15.54 27.87
CA MET A 126 53.38 -16.66 27.74
C MET A 126 54.72 -16.20 27.16
N LYS A 127 54.71 -15.34 26.14
CA LYS A 127 55.92 -14.73 25.57
C LYS A 127 56.65 -13.88 26.61
N ASP A 128 55.93 -13.12 27.44
CA ASP A 128 56.53 -12.30 28.48
C ASP A 128 57.09 -13.13 29.65
N LEU A 129 56.42 -14.23 30.03
CA LEU A 129 56.99 -15.21 30.95
C LEU A 129 58.26 -15.84 30.39
N GLU A 130 58.24 -16.25 29.11
CA GLU A 130 59.42 -16.82 28.45
C GLU A 130 60.57 -15.81 28.38
N LYS A 131 60.30 -14.53 28.07
CA LYS A 131 61.30 -13.46 28.12
C LYS A 131 61.88 -13.29 29.53
N LYS A 132 61.04 -13.26 30.57
CA LYS A 132 61.48 -13.17 31.97
C LYS A 132 62.33 -14.38 32.36
N GLU A 133 61.97 -15.59 31.92
CA GLU A 133 62.79 -16.78 32.14
C GLU A 133 64.13 -16.72 31.40
N LYS A 134 64.13 -16.28 30.13
CA LYS A 134 65.34 -16.06 29.34
C LYS A 134 66.24 -15.02 30.00
N GLU A 135 65.68 -13.94 30.52
CA GLU A 135 66.40 -12.90 31.24
C GLU A 135 67.01 -13.43 32.55
N LYS A 136 66.25 -14.19 33.35
CA LYS A 136 66.78 -14.88 34.54
C LYS A 136 67.95 -15.81 34.19
N LYS A 137 67.79 -16.63 33.15
CA LYS A 137 68.85 -17.52 32.65
C LYS A 137 70.07 -16.72 32.17
N TYR A 138 69.86 -15.60 31.48
CA TYR A 138 70.94 -14.71 31.04
C TYR A 138 71.67 -14.06 32.22
N GLN A 139 70.93 -13.54 33.21
CA GLN A 139 71.50 -12.99 34.43
C GLN A 139 72.33 -14.03 35.18
N ALA A 140 71.84 -15.26 35.34
CA ALA A 140 72.61 -16.36 35.93
C ALA A 140 73.92 -16.61 35.16
N ARG A 141 73.87 -16.70 33.82
CA ARG A 141 75.08 -16.87 32.99
C ARG A 141 76.06 -15.71 33.11
N LYS A 142 75.58 -14.47 33.23
CA LYS A 142 76.40 -13.26 33.43
C LYS A 142 77.06 -13.26 34.81
N MET A 143 76.32 -13.66 35.83
CA MET A 143 76.76 -13.71 37.23
C MET A 143 77.34 -15.08 37.63
N HIS A 144 77.64 -15.96 36.67
CA HIS A 144 78.09 -17.34 36.92
C HIS A 144 79.32 -17.42 37.83
N TYR A 145 80.15 -16.38 37.86
CA TYR A 145 81.32 -16.29 38.74
C TYR A 145 80.97 -16.21 40.24
N LEU A 146 79.71 -15.96 40.61
CA LEU A 146 79.24 -15.92 42.00
C LEU A 146 78.83 -17.30 42.55
N LEU A 147 78.98 -18.35 41.75
CA LEU A 147 78.62 -19.73 42.09
C LEU A 147 79.49 -20.29 43.22
N SER A 148 78.89 -21.07 44.13
CA SER A 148 79.60 -21.75 45.20
C SER A 148 80.64 -22.74 44.69
N THR A 149 81.81 -22.75 45.35
CA THR A 149 82.88 -23.73 45.12
C THR A 149 82.98 -24.67 46.32
N GLU A 150 83.73 -25.77 46.20
CA GLU A 150 83.90 -26.73 47.31
C GLU A 150 84.55 -26.10 48.54
N GLN A 151 85.43 -25.10 48.35
CA GLN A 151 86.17 -24.45 49.43
C GLN A 151 85.47 -23.22 49.99
N ILE A 152 84.68 -22.49 49.18
CA ILE A 152 84.03 -21.23 49.58
C ILE A 152 82.56 -21.23 49.13
N PRO A 153 81.61 -21.02 50.07
CA PRO A 153 80.20 -20.88 49.74
C PRO A 153 79.95 -19.62 48.89
N GLY A 154 79.17 -19.77 47.81
CA GLY A 154 78.78 -18.67 46.92
C GLY A 154 77.83 -17.68 47.58
N VAL A 155 77.70 -16.47 47.00
CA VAL A 155 76.88 -15.38 47.59
C VAL A 155 75.42 -15.81 47.82
N TYR A 156 74.89 -16.67 46.95
CA TYR A 156 73.51 -17.16 47.02
C TYR A 156 73.38 -18.50 47.79
N ASN A 157 74.47 -19.06 48.31
CA ASN A 157 74.49 -20.26 49.14
C ASN A 157 74.99 -19.96 50.56
N SER A 158 74.21 -19.19 51.32
CA SER A 158 74.58 -18.80 52.68
C SER A 158 74.51 -19.99 53.66
N PRO A 159 75.52 -20.20 54.52
CA PRO A 159 75.56 -21.31 55.49
C PRO A 159 74.46 -21.24 56.56
N PHE A 160 73.75 -20.11 56.66
CA PHE A 160 72.64 -19.93 57.60
C PHE A 160 71.27 -20.33 57.01
N ARG A 161 71.19 -20.65 55.71
CA ARG A 161 69.95 -21.13 55.07
C ARG A 161 69.95 -22.67 54.97
N LYS A 162 68.78 -23.26 55.20
CA LYS A 162 68.57 -24.73 55.17
C LYS A 162 68.56 -25.31 53.74
N SER A 163 68.24 -24.49 52.75
CA SER A 163 68.21 -24.86 51.33
C SER A 163 68.86 -23.75 50.48
N PRO A 164 69.55 -24.09 49.39
CA PRO A 164 70.11 -23.10 48.47
C PRO A 164 69.05 -22.15 47.92
N ASP A 165 69.41 -20.90 47.65
CA ASP A 165 68.50 -19.94 47.03
C ASP A 165 68.17 -20.37 45.58
N PRO A 166 66.95 -20.10 45.06
CA PRO A 166 66.59 -20.48 43.69
C PRO A 166 67.58 -19.97 42.63
N MET A 167 68.25 -18.85 42.87
CA MET A 167 69.30 -18.33 41.99
C MET A 167 70.54 -19.23 41.96
N GLU A 168 70.96 -19.80 43.10
CA GLU A 168 72.11 -20.71 43.18
C GLU A 168 71.86 -21.98 42.35
N LEU A 169 70.64 -22.53 42.41
CA LEU A 169 70.26 -23.69 41.60
C LEU A 169 70.30 -23.39 40.10
N LEU A 170 69.88 -22.20 39.69
CA LEU A 170 69.97 -21.76 38.29
C LEU A 170 71.42 -21.55 37.86
N LEU A 171 72.28 -21.03 38.74
CA LEU A 171 73.70 -20.86 38.47
C LEU A 171 74.38 -22.21 38.21
N GLN A 172 74.12 -23.22 39.06
CA GLN A 172 74.66 -24.59 38.91
C GLN A 172 74.28 -25.25 37.57
N GLN A 173 73.06 -24.99 37.08
CA GLN A 173 72.58 -25.55 35.81
C GLN A 173 73.10 -24.79 34.57
N SER A 174 73.53 -23.54 34.76
CA SER A 174 73.92 -22.65 33.66
C SER A 174 75.40 -22.81 33.30
N LYS A 175 75.77 -22.44 32.07
CA LYS A 175 77.18 -22.36 31.62
C LYS A 175 77.62 -20.90 31.53
N PRO A 176 78.86 -20.55 31.89
CA PRO A 176 79.33 -19.16 31.87
C PRO A 176 79.21 -18.56 30.47
N LEU A 177 78.97 -17.25 30.40
CA LEU A 177 78.82 -16.54 29.13
C LEU A 177 80.14 -16.58 28.36
N THR A 178 80.18 -17.27 27.22
CA THR A 178 81.37 -17.35 26.37
C THR A 178 81.43 -16.11 25.48
N HIS A 179 82.53 -15.37 25.51
CA HIS A 179 82.74 -14.21 24.63
C HIS A 179 82.99 -14.72 23.20
N ARG A 180 81.93 -14.83 22.40
CA ARG A 180 82.04 -15.20 20.98
C ARG A 180 82.69 -14.04 20.23
N LYS A 181 83.91 -14.24 19.70
CA LYS A 181 84.49 -13.34 18.69
C LYS A 181 83.50 -13.26 17.51
N GLN A 182 83.04 -12.06 17.18
CA GLN A 182 82.20 -11.82 16.01
C GLN A 182 82.94 -12.32 14.77
N GLN A 183 82.39 -13.33 14.10
CA GLN A 183 82.74 -13.56 12.71
C GLN A 183 81.89 -12.62 11.86
N VAL A 184 82.58 -11.77 11.10
CA VAL A 184 82.01 -10.91 10.07
C VAL A 184 81.29 -11.81 9.07
N LYS A 185 79.96 -11.72 9.01
CA LYS A 185 79.19 -12.38 7.96
C LYS A 185 79.17 -11.47 6.74
N SER A 186 79.61 -11.98 5.58
CA SER A 186 79.50 -11.32 4.28
C SER A 186 78.03 -11.26 3.84
N PRO A 187 77.54 -10.16 3.23
CA PRO A 187 76.12 -9.94 2.93
C PRO A 187 75.49 -10.83 1.84
N PHE A 188 76.19 -11.83 1.30
CA PHE A 188 75.88 -12.40 -0.02
C PHE A 188 75.23 -13.80 -0.04
N ALA A 189 74.80 -14.33 1.10
CA ALA A 189 74.38 -15.74 1.17
C ALA A 189 72.86 -15.99 1.15
N ASP A 190 72.02 -14.95 1.21
CA ASP A 190 70.59 -15.13 1.50
C ASP A 190 69.64 -14.94 0.30
N GLU A 191 70.18 -14.70 -0.90
CA GLU A 191 69.37 -14.37 -2.10
C GLU A 191 69.25 -15.48 -3.15
N LEU A 192 69.68 -16.72 -2.85
CA LEU A 192 69.79 -17.78 -3.87
C LEU A 192 68.85 -18.99 -3.71
N TYR A 193 67.75 -18.82 -2.98
CA TYR A 193 66.67 -19.82 -2.93
C TYR A 193 65.30 -19.16 -3.07
N GLY A 194 64.99 -18.68 -4.27
CA GLY A 194 63.67 -18.12 -4.52
C GLY A 194 63.44 -17.65 -5.94
N TRP A 195 63.63 -18.50 -6.95
CA TRP A 195 63.05 -18.38 -8.30
C TRP A 195 63.01 -19.77 -8.98
N PRO A 196 62.04 -20.03 -9.88
CA PRO A 196 60.88 -20.84 -9.47
C PRO A 196 60.84 -22.24 -10.10
N THR A 197 60.60 -23.24 -9.27
CA THR A 197 60.15 -24.56 -9.71
C THR A 197 58.67 -24.46 -10.08
N CYS A 198 58.36 -24.12 -11.33
CA CYS A 198 57.00 -24.12 -11.88
C CYS A 198 56.39 -25.53 -11.77
N LYS A 199 55.56 -25.77 -10.75
CA LYS A 199 54.85 -27.05 -10.55
C LYS A 199 53.32 -26.92 -10.60
N GLU A 200 52.79 -25.83 -11.16
CA GLU A 200 51.37 -25.74 -11.49
C GLU A 200 51.19 -25.35 -12.96
N PRO A 201 50.32 -26.05 -13.72
CA PRO A 201 49.98 -25.62 -15.07
C PRO A 201 49.21 -24.29 -15.00
N PRO A 202 49.34 -23.40 -15.99
CA PRO A 202 48.59 -22.16 -15.99
C PRO A 202 47.11 -22.51 -16.12
N ALA A 203 46.37 -22.32 -15.03
CA ALA A 203 44.92 -22.37 -15.07
C ALA A 203 44.47 -21.35 -16.11
N PHE A 204 43.77 -21.81 -17.15
CA PHE A 204 42.92 -20.93 -17.93
C PHE A 204 41.93 -20.33 -16.93
N VAL A 205 42.20 -19.08 -16.56
CA VAL A 205 41.26 -18.27 -15.83
C VAL A 205 40.08 -18.09 -16.78
N THR A 206 39.07 -18.95 -16.65
CA THR A 206 37.72 -18.63 -17.08
C THR A 206 37.37 -17.36 -16.31
N SER A 207 37.60 -16.22 -16.94
CA SER A 207 37.42 -14.91 -16.36
C SER A 207 35.95 -14.78 -15.99
N LEU A 208 35.64 -15.04 -14.72
CA LEU A 208 34.56 -14.37 -14.04
C LEU A 208 34.76 -12.86 -14.23
N PRO A 209 33.68 -12.10 -14.45
CA PRO A 209 33.76 -10.73 -14.93
C PRO A 209 34.57 -9.90 -13.95
N VAL A 210 35.71 -9.39 -14.42
CA VAL A 210 36.44 -8.33 -13.71
C VAL A 210 35.46 -7.17 -13.60
N LEU A 211 34.93 -6.95 -12.39
CA LEU A 211 34.27 -5.70 -12.05
C LEU A 211 35.26 -4.57 -12.37
N PRO A 212 34.87 -3.56 -13.16
CA PRO A 212 35.84 -2.59 -13.64
C PRO A 212 36.37 -1.78 -12.45
N ALA A 213 37.68 -1.83 -12.22
CA ALA A 213 38.35 -0.74 -11.53
C ALA A 213 38.04 0.56 -12.29
N ASP A 214 37.70 1.63 -11.57
CA ASP A 214 37.33 2.96 -12.08
C ASP A 214 38.31 3.45 -13.16
N ARG A 215 38.02 3.17 -14.43
CA ARG A 215 38.76 3.73 -15.56
C ARG A 215 38.05 5.01 -15.96
N GLN A 216 38.72 6.15 -15.72
CA GLN A 216 38.22 7.45 -16.16
C GLN A 216 38.02 7.49 -17.68
N LYS A 217 37.00 8.22 -18.13
CA LYS A 217 36.67 8.38 -19.55
C LYS A 217 37.90 8.86 -20.34
N PRO A 218 38.36 8.14 -21.37
CA PRO A 218 39.48 8.59 -22.19
C PRO A 218 39.12 9.90 -22.90
N GLN A 219 40.08 10.81 -23.01
CA GLN A 219 39.86 12.14 -23.58
C GLN A 219 39.52 12.04 -25.07
N GLY A 220 38.33 12.52 -25.44
CA GLY A 220 37.79 12.47 -26.81
C GLY A 220 36.27 12.23 -26.83
N PRO A 221 35.66 12.12 -28.03
CA PRO A 221 34.22 11.86 -28.19
C PRO A 221 33.86 10.37 -27.98
N PHE A 222 34.61 9.66 -27.14
CA PHE A 222 34.38 8.24 -26.84
C PHE A 222 33.31 8.07 -25.77
N ARG A 223 32.53 6.97 -25.86
CA ARG A 223 31.50 6.62 -24.88
C ARG A 223 32.13 6.06 -23.60
N ASP A 224 31.38 6.11 -22.50
CA ASP A 224 31.86 5.66 -21.20
C ASP A 224 32.17 4.14 -21.22
N PRO A 225 33.26 3.66 -20.59
CA PRO A 225 33.63 2.25 -20.63
C PRO A 225 32.52 1.32 -20.10
N SER A 226 31.71 1.79 -19.15
CA SER A 226 30.58 1.05 -18.60
C SER A 226 29.48 0.79 -19.64
N GLU A 227 29.15 1.80 -20.46
CA GLU A 227 28.15 1.69 -21.53
C GLU A 227 28.62 0.75 -22.66
N VAL A 228 29.91 0.83 -23.01
CA VAL A 228 30.50 -0.03 -24.06
C VAL A 228 30.44 -1.50 -23.64
N LEU A 229 30.71 -1.80 -22.36
CA LEU A 229 30.60 -3.16 -21.83
C LEU A 229 29.15 -3.64 -21.84
N GLN A 230 28.19 -2.81 -21.42
CA GLN A 230 26.77 -3.16 -21.48
C GLN A 230 26.32 -3.44 -22.93
N GLN A 231 26.79 -2.66 -23.90
CA GLN A 231 26.48 -2.87 -25.31
C GLN A 231 27.12 -4.16 -25.84
N ARG A 232 28.36 -4.47 -25.43
CA ARG A 232 29.08 -5.68 -25.83
C ARG A 232 28.41 -6.96 -25.32
N TYR A 233 27.88 -6.93 -24.10
CA TYR A 233 27.24 -8.08 -23.47
C TYR A 233 25.71 -8.08 -23.57
N LYS A 234 25.12 -7.18 -24.37
CA LYS A 234 23.68 -7.17 -24.62
C LYS A 234 23.30 -8.45 -25.38
N PRO A 235 22.46 -9.34 -24.81
CA PRO A 235 22.02 -10.54 -25.51
C PRO A 235 21.23 -10.13 -26.77
N MET A 236 21.48 -10.82 -27.89
CA MET A 236 20.76 -10.53 -29.13
C MET A 236 19.27 -10.82 -28.96
N GLU A 237 18.45 -9.77 -29.08
CA GLU A 237 17.01 -9.95 -29.20
C GLU A 237 16.69 -10.45 -30.61
N PRO A 238 15.96 -11.56 -30.77
CA PRO A 238 15.55 -12.03 -32.09
C PRO A 238 14.67 -10.97 -32.75
N THR A 239 14.88 -10.75 -34.06
CA THR A 239 14.10 -9.77 -34.83
C THR A 239 12.59 -10.07 -34.75
N LEU A 240 11.77 -9.03 -34.89
CA LEU A 240 10.30 -9.09 -34.75
C LEU A 240 9.66 -10.20 -35.60
N ARG A 241 10.23 -10.47 -36.79
CA ARG A 241 9.81 -11.58 -37.67
C ARG A 241 10.04 -12.97 -37.04
N VAL A 242 11.13 -13.16 -36.29
CA VAL A 242 11.45 -14.43 -35.61
C VAL A 242 10.57 -14.65 -34.38
N ARG A 243 10.09 -13.58 -33.72
CA ARG A 243 9.13 -13.72 -32.60
C ARG A 243 7.73 -14.13 -33.06
N GLU A 244 7.31 -13.72 -34.25
CA GLU A 244 5.89 -13.83 -34.66
C GLU A 244 5.62 -14.89 -35.74
N SER A 245 6.58 -15.28 -36.59
CA SER A 245 6.22 -15.79 -37.93
C SER A 245 6.38 -17.29 -38.25
N MET A 246 6.53 -18.25 -37.32
CA MET A 246 6.63 -19.66 -37.78
C MET A 246 6.04 -20.77 -36.91
N TYR A 247 5.71 -20.52 -35.63
CA TYR A 247 5.20 -21.58 -34.74
C TYR A 247 3.82 -21.32 -34.13
N SER A 248 3.11 -20.27 -34.57
CA SER A 248 1.75 -20.00 -34.10
C SER A 248 0.72 -20.55 -35.09
N SER A 249 -0.05 -21.56 -34.65
CA SER A 249 -1.20 -22.08 -35.39
C SER A 249 -2.22 -20.95 -35.68
N PRO A 250 -2.90 -20.93 -36.84
CA PRO A 250 -3.93 -19.94 -37.16
C PRO A 250 -5.02 -19.77 -36.09
N ALA A 251 -5.21 -20.79 -35.23
CA ALA A 251 -6.12 -20.73 -34.09
C ALA A 251 -5.68 -19.72 -33.01
N LYS A 252 -4.38 -19.55 -32.75
CA LYS A 252 -3.86 -18.63 -31.73
C LYS A 252 -3.98 -17.16 -32.14
N ALA A 253 -4.03 -16.86 -33.44
CA ALA A 253 -4.25 -15.50 -33.94
C ALA A 253 -5.69 -15.00 -33.70
N ARG A 254 -6.65 -15.92 -33.47
CA ARG A 254 -8.06 -15.59 -33.23
C ARG A 254 -8.44 -15.48 -31.75
N GLU A 255 -7.56 -15.86 -30.83
CA GLU A 255 -7.82 -15.78 -29.38
C GLU A 255 -8.06 -14.35 -28.86
N PRO A 256 -7.30 -13.30 -29.26
CA PRO A 256 -7.55 -11.95 -28.76
C PRO A 256 -8.90 -11.40 -29.24
N THR A 257 -9.29 -11.68 -30.49
CA THR A 257 -10.60 -11.27 -31.05
C THR A 257 -11.77 -12.02 -30.39
N ARG A 258 -11.60 -13.31 -30.06
CA ARG A 258 -12.63 -14.10 -29.36
C ARG A 258 -12.88 -13.59 -27.93
N GLY A 259 -11.83 -13.08 -27.28
CA GLY A 259 -11.93 -12.46 -25.96
C GLY A 259 -12.63 -11.10 -25.97
N GLU A 260 -12.55 -10.36 -27.07
CA GLU A 260 -13.32 -9.11 -27.28
C GLU A 260 -14.78 -9.38 -27.61
N GLU A 261 -15.08 -10.40 -28.42
CA GLU A 261 -16.45 -10.83 -28.72
C GLU A 261 -17.20 -11.33 -27.47
N TRP A 262 -16.51 -12.06 -26.57
CA TRP A 262 -17.08 -12.54 -25.29
C TRP A 262 -17.36 -11.42 -24.27
N ARG A 263 -16.74 -10.25 -24.42
CA ARG A 263 -16.98 -9.10 -23.51
C ARG A 263 -18.23 -8.30 -23.88
N ASN A 264 -18.80 -8.53 -25.06
CA ASN A 264 -19.89 -7.75 -25.64
C ASN A 264 -21.28 -8.42 -25.74
N PRO A 265 -21.67 -9.48 -24.99
CA PRO A 265 -23.09 -9.83 -24.86
C PRO A 265 -23.75 -8.96 -23.77
N ILE A 266 -24.65 -8.06 -24.17
CA ILE A 266 -25.54 -7.35 -23.22
C ILE A 266 -26.72 -8.25 -22.80
N HIS A 267 -27.00 -9.34 -23.55
CA HIS A 267 -28.06 -10.30 -23.26
C HIS A 267 -27.68 -11.73 -23.70
N ASP A 268 -28.00 -12.73 -22.87
CA ASP A 268 -27.75 -14.17 -23.15
C ASP A 268 -28.81 -14.80 -24.07
N HIS A 269 -29.91 -14.11 -24.35
CA HIS A 269 -31.00 -14.62 -25.17
C HIS A 269 -30.80 -14.25 -26.64
N GLN A 270 -30.87 -15.24 -27.52
CA GLN A 270 -30.86 -15.06 -28.97
C GLN A 270 -32.02 -14.15 -29.37
N PHE A 271 -31.73 -13.04 -30.05
CA PHE A 271 -32.75 -12.07 -30.45
C PHE A 271 -33.67 -12.71 -31.50
N LEU A 272 -34.84 -13.17 -31.06
CA LEU A 272 -35.85 -13.72 -31.95
C LEU A 272 -36.58 -12.57 -32.66
N PRO A 273 -36.84 -12.68 -33.99
CA PRO A 273 -37.60 -11.66 -34.70
C PRO A 273 -39.01 -11.54 -34.11
N PHE A 274 -39.51 -10.30 -33.99
CA PHE A 274 -40.78 -9.91 -33.36
C PHE A 274 -42.05 -10.61 -33.91
N ALA A 275 -41.94 -11.43 -34.96
CA ALA A 275 -43.04 -12.03 -35.69
C ALA A 275 -43.64 -13.31 -35.05
N SER A 276 -43.14 -13.83 -33.93
CA SER A 276 -43.63 -15.11 -33.36
C SER A 276 -44.24 -15.06 -31.96
N TYR A 277 -44.31 -13.89 -31.30
CA TYR A 277 -44.78 -13.80 -29.91
C TYR A 277 -46.25 -14.22 -29.68
N HIS A 278 -47.07 -14.22 -30.73
CA HIS A 278 -48.49 -14.56 -30.67
C HIS A 278 -48.79 -16.03 -31.02
N LYS A 279 -47.77 -16.80 -31.44
CA LYS A 279 -47.93 -18.23 -31.78
C LYS A 279 -47.61 -19.16 -30.61
N ASN A 280 -46.93 -18.66 -29.59
CA ASN A 280 -46.73 -19.36 -28.32
C ASN A 280 -47.81 -18.91 -27.34
N TYR A 281 -49.01 -19.45 -27.47
CA TYR A 281 -50.01 -19.41 -26.39
C TYR A 281 -49.53 -20.33 -25.26
N GLU A 282 -48.47 -19.92 -24.55
CA GLU A 282 -48.38 -20.33 -23.16
C GLU A 282 -49.58 -19.72 -22.45
N LYS A 283 -50.46 -20.61 -21.99
CA LYS A 283 -51.64 -20.30 -21.21
C LYS A 283 -51.21 -19.31 -20.13
N TYR A 284 -51.79 -18.11 -20.12
CA TYR A 284 -51.49 -17.10 -19.10
C TYR A 284 -51.66 -17.73 -17.71
N GLU A 285 -50.54 -18.02 -17.03
CA GLU A 285 -50.53 -18.48 -15.65
C GLU A 285 -50.61 -17.23 -14.75
N PRO A 286 -51.71 -17.03 -14.00
CA PRO A 286 -51.77 -15.95 -13.04
C PRO A 286 -50.66 -16.11 -12.01
N SER A 287 -49.90 -15.04 -11.77
CA SER A 287 -48.81 -14.97 -10.79
C SER A 287 -49.11 -15.76 -9.49
N LEU A 288 -48.18 -16.63 -9.08
CA LEU A 288 -48.18 -17.47 -7.86
C LEU A 288 -48.61 -16.76 -6.57
N CYS A 289 -48.62 -15.42 -6.53
CA CYS A 289 -49.06 -14.62 -5.39
C CYS A 289 -50.59 -14.56 -5.18
N LYS A 290 -51.41 -15.12 -6.08
CA LYS A 290 -52.89 -15.10 -5.93
C LYS A 290 -53.49 -16.33 -5.25
N SER A 291 -52.77 -17.44 -5.13
CA SER A 291 -53.31 -18.73 -4.65
C SER A 291 -52.44 -19.38 -3.57
N GLY A 292 -51.95 -18.59 -2.61
CA GLY A 292 -51.24 -19.11 -1.43
C GLY A 292 -52.19 -19.55 -0.32
N LYS A 293 -51.69 -20.40 0.59
CA LYS A 293 -52.40 -20.96 1.76
C LYS A 293 -52.92 -19.91 2.77
N TYR A 294 -52.55 -18.65 2.60
CA TYR A 294 -52.96 -17.53 3.42
C TYR A 294 -53.88 -16.63 2.57
N GLY A 295 -55.15 -16.52 2.98
CA GLY A 295 -56.18 -15.80 2.22
C GLY A 295 -55.92 -14.31 2.06
N GLN A 296 -56.69 -13.65 1.20
CA GLN A 296 -56.64 -12.19 1.00
C GLN A 296 -56.90 -11.46 2.32
N GLU A 297 -55.89 -10.78 2.85
CA GLU A 297 -56.10 -9.84 3.94
C GLU A 297 -56.73 -8.55 3.39
N ALA A 298 -57.81 -8.10 4.04
CA ALA A 298 -58.54 -6.90 3.67
C ALA A 298 -57.63 -5.67 3.71
N TYR A 299 -57.37 -5.10 2.54
CA TYR A 299 -56.58 -3.89 2.40
C TYR A 299 -57.31 -2.70 3.06
N GLY A 300 -56.67 -2.06 4.04
CA GLY A 300 -57.08 -0.74 4.53
C GLY A 300 -57.29 -0.56 6.04
N THR A 301 -57.44 -1.62 6.83
CA THR A 301 -57.79 -1.47 8.27
C THR A 301 -56.67 -1.83 9.26
N LYS A 302 -55.70 -2.67 8.91
CA LYS A 302 -54.66 -3.16 9.86
C LYS A 302 -53.24 -2.62 9.64
N TYR A 303 -52.95 -2.03 8.48
CA TYR A 303 -51.58 -1.69 8.05
C TYR A 303 -51.34 -0.20 7.80
N PHE A 304 -52.06 0.67 8.51
CA PHE A 304 -51.69 2.08 8.50
C PHE A 304 -50.34 2.27 9.20
N ARG A 305 -49.55 3.22 8.69
CA ARG A 305 -48.08 3.32 8.86
C ARG A 305 -47.60 3.57 10.31
N GLU A 306 -48.48 3.73 11.27
CA GLU A 306 -48.17 4.25 12.60
C GLU A 306 -47.88 3.18 13.67
N VAL A 307 -48.19 1.90 13.46
CA VAL A 307 -48.24 0.93 14.58
C VAL A 307 -46.98 0.04 14.73
N TYR A 308 -46.03 0.06 13.80
CA TYR A 308 -44.85 -0.84 13.88
C TYR A 308 -43.49 -0.14 13.63
N PRO A 309 -42.91 0.51 14.65
CA PRO A 309 -41.56 1.09 14.59
C PRO A 309 -40.46 0.07 14.24
N LYS A 310 -40.67 -1.21 14.58
CA LYS A 310 -39.72 -2.31 14.34
C LYS A 310 -39.69 -2.81 12.88
N LYS A 311 -40.61 -2.36 12.01
CA LYS A 311 -40.64 -2.71 10.58
C LYS A 311 -39.88 -1.72 9.69
N TRP A 312 -39.24 -0.71 10.27
CA TRP A 312 -38.44 0.25 9.51
C TRP A 312 -37.18 -0.46 9.04
N ILE A 313 -37.02 -0.59 7.72
CA ILE A 313 -35.94 -1.35 7.07
C ILE A 313 -34.56 -0.71 7.32
N ALA A 314 -34.52 0.52 7.84
CA ALA A 314 -33.30 1.22 8.21
C ALA A 314 -33.54 2.07 9.47
N ASP A 315 -32.58 2.07 10.39
CA ASP A 315 -32.54 2.93 11.60
C ASP A 315 -32.32 4.43 11.27
N LYS A 316 -32.32 4.80 9.98
CA LYS A 316 -32.05 6.15 9.52
C LYS A 316 -33.35 6.86 9.17
N ASP A 317 -33.51 8.06 9.72
CA ASP A 317 -34.60 8.95 9.36
C ASP A 317 -34.59 9.29 7.87
N PHE A 318 -35.77 9.61 7.33
CA PHE A 318 -35.89 10.05 5.95
C PHE A 318 -35.15 11.37 5.73
N GLU A 319 -34.13 11.35 4.88
CA GLU A 319 -33.41 12.56 4.49
C GLU A 319 -34.27 13.44 3.59
N THR A 320 -34.51 14.68 4.03
CA THR A 320 -35.26 15.66 3.25
C THR A 320 -34.38 16.22 2.13
N GLN A 321 -34.75 15.98 0.86
CA GLN A 321 -34.01 16.47 -0.31
C GLN A 321 -34.48 17.85 -0.80
N PHE A 322 -35.66 18.28 -0.37
CA PHE A 322 -36.26 19.55 -0.77
C PHE A 322 -36.21 20.55 0.38
N SER A 323 -35.99 21.82 0.06
CA SER A 323 -36.15 22.91 1.03
C SER A 323 -37.58 22.88 1.59
N SER A 324 -37.70 22.81 2.92
CA SER A 324 -38.97 23.00 3.61
C SER A 324 -39.60 24.32 3.19
N ILE A 325 -40.91 24.30 2.94
CA ILE A 325 -41.67 25.55 2.84
C ILE A 325 -41.64 26.17 4.24
N ALA A 326 -41.30 27.45 4.37
CA ALA A 326 -41.19 28.16 5.65
C ALA A 326 -42.41 27.95 6.59
N LEU A 327 -43.60 27.73 6.02
CA LEU A 327 -44.82 27.37 6.77
C LEU A 327 -44.70 26.02 7.49
N PHE A 328 -44.18 24.98 6.81
CA PHE A 328 -44.02 23.63 7.37
C PHE A 328 -42.77 23.49 8.24
N GLU A 329 -41.83 24.42 8.13
CA GLU A 329 -40.64 24.47 8.98
C GLU A 329 -40.95 24.77 10.46
N LYS A 330 -42.10 25.41 10.71
CA LYS A 330 -42.67 25.68 12.04
C LYS A 330 -43.52 24.53 12.57
N PHE A 331 -43.99 23.63 11.68
CA PHE A 331 -44.89 22.54 12.04
C PHE A 331 -44.13 21.50 12.87
N GLY A 332 -44.61 21.23 14.09
CA GLY A 332 -43.94 20.37 15.08
C GLY A 332 -42.99 21.08 16.05
N LYS A 333 -42.44 22.26 15.70
CA LYS A 333 -41.61 23.05 16.61
C LYS A 333 -42.43 23.93 17.56
N THR A 334 -43.58 24.43 17.10
CA THR A 334 -44.43 25.36 17.88
C THR A 334 -45.49 24.65 18.73
N TYR A 335 -45.79 23.39 18.46
CA TYR A 335 -46.83 22.62 19.17
C TYR A 335 -46.29 21.80 20.35
N SER A 336 -44.97 21.79 20.57
CA SER A 336 -44.29 21.08 21.66
C SER A 336 -43.92 22.00 22.84
N SER A 337 -44.83 22.88 23.27
CA SER A 337 -44.66 23.67 24.52
C SER A 337 -45.66 23.33 25.62
N THR A 338 -46.59 22.39 25.38
CA THR A 338 -47.47 21.86 26.43
C THR A 338 -46.76 20.71 27.14
N GLY A 339 -45.79 21.01 28.00
CA GLY A 339 -45.12 19.98 28.81
C GLY A 339 -43.85 20.36 29.55
N GLN A 340 -43.37 21.60 29.46
CA GLN A 340 -42.32 22.11 30.37
C GLN A 340 -42.92 23.21 31.24
N ILE A 341 -43.57 22.77 32.31
CA ILE A 341 -43.68 23.57 33.54
C ILE A 341 -42.44 23.21 34.34
N LEU A 342 -41.74 24.27 34.79
CA LEU A 342 -40.54 24.37 35.63
C LEU A 342 -40.05 23.10 36.34
#